data_AF-A0A645GML4-F1
#
_entry.id   AF-A0A645GML4-F1
#
_cell.length_a   1.000
_cell.length_b   1.000
_cell.length_c   1.000
_cell.angle_alpha   90.00
_cell.angle_beta   90.00
_cell.angle_gamma   90.00
#
_symmetry.space_group_name_H-M   'P 1'
#
loop_
_entity.id
_entity.type
_entity.pdbx_description
1 polymer ?
#
loop_
_entity_poly.entity_id
_entity_poly.type
_entity_poly.pdbx_seq_one_letter_code
_entity_poly.pdbx_strand_id
1 'polypeptide(L)'
;MDTIELSLNEKLHNDTTDYSVIFSGEPIPKKIKNYLTLLQQNGFKFSSADGMIYIEQYRPFAFQHLSFLLSEPMKSYLNEISMESAEGFAMDQTIIISSQQLVDRILWYENFIKNNPAFVLLDNCKTYKKAYLSYLISGYGKTNLYSNVANKELSPYFAEAYDYLFKTYPESETATLALPYYNALKEKQAATVRDLKKKLVIKGLIYNLE
;
A
#
# COMPACT_ATOMS: atom_id res chain seq x y z
N MET A 1 8.11 12.84 6.65
CA MET A 1 8.16 13.25 5.23
C MET A 1 9.61 13.50 4.86
N ASP A 2 9.99 13.15 3.65
CA ASP A 2 11.31 13.48 3.09
C ASP A 2 11.47 15.02 3.10
N THR A 3 12.62 15.50 3.56
CA THR A 3 12.92 16.93 3.65
C THR A 3 12.81 17.63 2.29
N ILE A 4 13.08 16.93 1.19
CA ILE A 4 13.03 17.51 -0.16
C ILE A 4 11.58 17.69 -0.62
N GLU A 5 10.73 16.68 -0.45
CA GLU A 5 9.30 16.79 -0.80
C GLU A 5 8.62 17.89 0.01
N LEU A 6 8.94 18.00 1.30
CA LEU A 6 8.42 19.07 2.15
C LEU A 6 8.80 20.45 1.59
N SER A 7 10.08 20.69 1.31
CA SER A 7 10.52 21.97 0.74
C SER A 7 9.95 22.27 -0.65
N LEU A 8 9.74 21.25 -1.49
CA LEU A 8 9.08 21.42 -2.79
C LEU A 8 7.62 21.84 -2.63
N ASN A 9 6.90 21.22 -1.69
CA ASN A 9 5.51 21.54 -1.42
C ASN A 9 5.32 22.89 -0.72
N GLU A 10 6.24 23.30 0.16
CA GLU A 10 6.25 24.65 0.74
C GLU A 10 6.41 25.72 -0.35
N LYS A 11 7.28 25.48 -1.34
CA LYS A 11 7.43 26.39 -2.49
C LYS A 11 6.18 26.40 -3.35
N LEU A 12 5.59 25.23 -3.62
CA LEU A 12 4.34 25.12 -4.38
C LEU A 12 3.20 25.88 -3.68
N HIS A 13 3.08 25.76 -2.36
CA HIS A 13 2.04 26.44 -1.59
C HIS A 13 2.11 27.97 -1.68
N ASN A 14 3.32 28.53 -1.82
CA ASN A 14 3.55 29.96 -1.97
C ASN A 14 3.49 30.43 -3.44
N ASP A 15 3.35 29.53 -4.41
CA ASP A 15 3.23 29.87 -5.83
C ASP A 15 1.77 30.19 -6.19
N THR A 16 1.53 31.36 -6.77
CA THR A 16 0.19 31.80 -7.17
C THR A 16 -0.25 31.27 -8.54
N THR A 17 0.55 30.42 -9.18
CA THR A 17 0.21 29.78 -10.45
C THR A 17 -0.92 28.77 -10.25
N ASP A 18 -1.97 28.83 -11.09
CA ASP A 18 -3.04 27.84 -11.08
C ASP A 18 -2.56 26.53 -11.71
N TYR A 19 -2.30 25.53 -10.87
CA TYR A 19 -1.87 24.18 -11.29
C TYR A 19 -3.05 23.23 -11.53
N SER A 20 -4.30 23.63 -11.29
CA SER A 20 -5.49 22.78 -11.50
C SER A 20 -5.66 22.35 -12.95
N VAL A 21 -5.15 23.15 -13.89
CA VAL A 21 -5.10 22.84 -15.33
C VAL A 21 -4.36 21.55 -15.68
N ILE A 22 -3.52 21.03 -14.78
CA ILE A 22 -2.86 19.72 -14.95
C ILE A 22 -3.88 18.57 -14.90
N PHE A 23 -4.96 18.74 -14.13
CA PHE A 23 -5.95 17.69 -13.84
C PHE A 23 -7.34 17.97 -14.45
N SER A 24 -7.55 19.14 -15.07
CA SER A 24 -8.85 19.54 -15.66
C SER A 24 -9.08 19.04 -17.09
N GLY A 25 -8.04 18.55 -17.77
CA GLY A 25 -8.09 18.18 -19.20
C GLY A 25 -7.96 19.37 -20.16
N GLU A 26 -7.78 20.58 -19.62
CA GLU A 26 -7.55 21.80 -20.41
C GLU A 26 -6.13 21.86 -21.00
N PRO A 27 -5.90 22.70 -22.04
CA PRO A 27 -4.56 22.91 -22.58
C PRO A 27 -3.58 23.45 -21.53
N ILE A 28 -2.60 22.63 -21.14
CA ILE A 28 -1.60 23.02 -20.15
C ILE A 28 -0.68 24.15 -20.70
N PRO A 29 -0.58 25.31 -20.02
CA PRO A 29 0.31 26.41 -20.40
C PRO A 29 1.78 25.99 -20.49
N LYS A 30 2.55 26.64 -21.38
CA LYS A 30 3.99 26.34 -21.60
C LYS A 30 4.82 26.41 -20.32
N LYS A 31 4.56 27.39 -19.44
CA LYS A 31 5.25 27.53 -18.14
C LYS A 31 5.07 26.28 -17.28
N ILE A 32 3.84 25.76 -17.20
CA ILE A 32 3.51 24.57 -16.41
C ILE A 32 4.08 23.31 -17.06
N LYS A 33 4.05 23.19 -18.40
CA LYS A 33 4.72 22.09 -19.13
C LYS A 33 6.23 22.04 -18.86
N ASN A 34 6.90 23.20 -18.85
CA ASN A 34 8.32 23.27 -18.54
C ASN A 34 8.60 22.84 -17.10
N TYR A 35 7.74 23.22 -16.15
CA TYR A 35 7.91 22.83 -14.76
C TYR A 35 7.65 21.32 -14.54
N LEU A 36 6.61 20.77 -15.16
CA LEU A 36 6.35 19.32 -15.22
C LEU A 36 7.58 18.55 -15.72
N THR A 37 8.19 19.03 -16.81
CA THR A 37 9.39 18.43 -17.39
C THR A 37 10.57 18.49 -16.40
N LEU A 38 10.76 19.63 -15.73
CA LEU A 38 11.82 19.80 -14.75
C LEU A 38 11.65 18.85 -13.55
N LEU A 39 10.42 18.72 -13.02
CA LEU A 39 10.13 17.78 -11.94
C LEU A 39 10.46 16.35 -12.38
N GLN A 40 9.97 15.93 -13.56
CA GLN A 40 10.18 14.57 -14.06
C GLN A 40 11.66 14.25 -14.27
N GLN A 41 12.45 15.18 -14.80
CA GLN A 41 13.90 15.05 -14.98
C GLN A 41 14.66 14.90 -13.65
N ASN A 42 14.06 15.30 -12.53
CA ASN A 42 14.65 15.23 -11.20
C ASN A 42 13.95 14.20 -10.30
N GLY A 43 13.11 13.33 -10.85
CA GLY A 43 12.47 12.25 -10.11
C GLY A 43 11.27 12.67 -9.26
N PHE A 44 10.57 13.74 -9.65
CA PHE A 44 9.35 14.22 -9.01
C PHE A 44 8.19 14.32 -10.01
N LYS A 45 6.97 14.37 -9.49
CA LYS A 45 5.76 14.62 -10.27
C LYS A 45 4.75 15.42 -9.45
N PHE A 46 3.79 16.04 -10.14
CA PHE A 46 2.58 16.52 -9.51
C PHE A 46 1.62 15.37 -9.25
N SER A 47 0.94 15.44 -8.11
CA SER A 47 -0.15 14.56 -7.71
C SER A 47 -1.27 15.40 -7.09
N SER A 48 -2.46 14.81 -6.99
CA SER A 48 -3.62 15.45 -6.41
C SER A 48 -4.38 14.47 -5.53
N ALA A 49 -4.81 14.92 -4.37
CA ALA A 49 -5.72 14.21 -3.46
C ALA A 49 -6.63 15.24 -2.80
N ASP A 50 -7.93 14.95 -2.73
CA ASP A 50 -8.93 15.79 -2.07
C ASP A 50 -8.93 17.26 -2.56
N GLY A 51 -8.64 17.47 -3.85
CA GLY A 51 -8.55 18.80 -4.46
C GLY A 51 -7.26 19.55 -4.15
N MET A 52 -6.36 18.98 -3.35
CA MET A 52 -5.04 19.54 -3.03
C MET A 52 -4.00 19.00 -4.00
N ILE A 53 -3.30 19.91 -4.67
CA ILE A 53 -2.18 19.58 -5.55
C ILE A 53 -0.89 19.62 -4.74
N TYR A 54 -0.07 18.58 -4.89
CA TYR A 54 1.21 18.45 -4.23
C TYR A 54 2.25 17.83 -5.16
N ILE A 55 3.52 17.97 -4.81
CA ILE A 55 4.66 17.33 -5.47
C ILE A 55 5.08 16.12 -4.64
N GLU A 56 5.27 14.99 -5.29
CA GLU A 56 5.80 13.77 -4.67
C GLU A 56 6.87 13.13 -5.55
N GLN A 57 7.64 12.21 -4.96
CA GLN A 57 8.62 11.41 -5.67
C GLN A 57 7.96 10.59 -6.79
N TYR A 58 8.55 10.67 -7.98
CA TYR A 58 8.27 9.76 -9.07
C TYR A 58 9.08 8.47 -8.84
N ARG A 59 8.50 7.52 -8.10
CA ARG A 59 9.15 6.25 -7.71
C ARG A 59 9.83 5.48 -8.87
N PRO A 60 9.28 5.43 -10.10
CA PRO A 60 9.96 4.77 -11.21
C PRO A 60 11.32 5.39 -11.59
N PHE A 61 11.58 6.65 -11.24
CA PHE A 61 12.81 7.36 -11.61
C PHE A 61 14.08 6.62 -11.15
N ALA A 62 14.12 6.20 -9.89
CA ALA A 62 15.29 5.51 -9.34
C ALA A 62 15.57 4.20 -10.10
N PHE A 63 14.53 3.43 -10.41
CA PHE A 63 14.68 2.20 -11.18
C PHE A 63 15.16 2.49 -12.62
N GLN A 64 14.54 3.45 -13.31
CA GLN A 64 14.88 3.81 -14.69
C GLN A 64 16.31 4.30 -14.85
N HIS A 65 16.83 5.07 -13.88
CA HIS A 65 18.14 5.71 -13.99
C HIS A 65 19.26 5.01 -13.25
N LEU A 66 18.96 4.19 -12.23
CA LEU A 66 19.99 3.58 -11.39
C LEU A 66 20.03 2.06 -11.51
N SER A 67 19.03 1.40 -12.13
CA SER A 67 18.93 -0.07 -12.14
C SER A 67 20.22 -0.79 -12.51
N PHE A 68 21.00 -0.30 -13.48
CA PHE A 68 22.26 -0.92 -13.89
C PHE A 68 23.35 -0.96 -12.79
N LEU A 69 23.23 -0.13 -11.76
CA LEU A 69 24.12 -0.08 -10.60
C LEU A 69 23.60 -0.90 -9.41
N LEU A 70 22.37 -1.42 -9.49
CA LEU A 70 21.69 -2.04 -8.36
C LEU A 70 21.82 -3.57 -8.40
N SER A 71 21.85 -4.16 -7.21
CA SER A 71 21.72 -5.61 -7.07
C SER A 71 20.32 -6.08 -7.46
N GLU A 72 20.18 -7.35 -7.87
CA GLU A 72 18.88 -7.93 -8.25
C GLU A 72 17.81 -7.79 -7.15
N PRO A 73 18.10 -8.00 -5.84
CA PRO A 73 17.11 -7.76 -4.80
C PRO A 73 16.65 -6.30 -4.72
N MET A 74 17.55 -5.35 -4.93
CA MET A 74 17.19 -3.93 -4.94
C MET A 74 16.35 -3.58 -6.16
N LYS A 75 16.67 -4.13 -7.35
CA LYS A 75 15.85 -3.95 -8.55
C LYS A 75 14.44 -4.48 -8.33
N SER A 76 14.30 -5.69 -7.79
CA SER A 76 13.00 -6.31 -7.50
C SER A 76 12.20 -5.48 -6.50
N TYR A 77 12.83 -5.00 -5.42
CA TYR A 77 12.19 -4.12 -4.45
C TYR A 77 11.74 -2.79 -5.04
N LEU A 78 12.59 -2.10 -5.81
CA LEU A 78 12.22 -0.83 -6.42
C LEU A 78 11.11 -0.99 -7.47
N ASN A 79 11.11 -2.11 -8.20
CA ASN A 79 10.04 -2.43 -9.14
C ASN A 79 8.71 -2.58 -8.40
N GLU A 80 8.68 -3.33 -7.29
CA GLU A 80 7.46 -3.53 -6.51
C GLU A 80 6.93 -2.20 -5.95
N ILE A 81 7.78 -1.42 -5.27
CA ILE A 81 7.39 -0.11 -4.73
C ILE A 81 6.90 0.84 -5.83
N SER A 82 7.50 0.77 -7.01
CA SER A 82 7.07 1.54 -8.18
C SER A 82 5.69 1.12 -8.67
N MET A 83 5.42 -0.19 -8.74
CA MET A 83 4.10 -0.72 -9.10
C MET A 83 3.04 -0.34 -8.08
N GLU A 84 3.30 -0.59 -6.79
CA GLU A 84 2.37 -0.25 -5.70
C GLU A 84 2.06 1.25 -5.64
N SER A 85 3.07 2.09 -5.89
CA SER A 85 2.90 3.55 -5.95
C SER A 85 2.05 4.00 -7.14
N ALA A 86 2.08 3.30 -8.26
CA ALA A 86 1.27 3.63 -9.44
C ALA A 86 -0.18 3.16 -9.28
N GLU A 87 -0.38 1.99 -8.69
CA GLU A 87 -1.70 1.43 -8.38
C GLU A 87 -2.40 2.18 -7.23
N GLY A 88 -1.61 2.74 -6.31
CA GLY A 88 -2.11 3.29 -5.05
C GLY A 88 -2.46 2.18 -4.04
N PHE A 89 -3.13 2.58 -2.97
CA PHE A 89 -3.62 1.63 -1.95
C PHE A 89 -5.00 2.03 -1.45
N ALA A 90 -5.18 3.29 -1.04
CA ALA A 90 -6.44 3.80 -0.53
C ALA A 90 -6.67 5.25 -0.92
N MET A 91 -7.96 5.63 -1.02
CA MET A 91 -8.45 6.99 -1.24
C MET A 91 -9.61 7.22 -0.29
N ASP A 92 -9.68 8.39 0.38
CA ASP A 92 -10.71 8.70 1.37
C ASP A 92 -10.88 7.64 2.48
N GLN A 93 -9.75 7.05 2.91
CA GLN A 93 -9.69 5.93 3.86
C GLN A 93 -10.38 4.63 3.38
N THR A 94 -10.63 4.49 2.08
CA THR A 94 -11.18 3.28 1.45
C THR A 94 -10.10 2.61 0.63
N ILE A 95 -9.88 1.32 0.81
CA ILE A 95 -8.98 0.53 -0.04
C ILE A 95 -9.51 0.57 -1.49
N ILE A 96 -8.65 0.94 -2.45
CA ILE A 96 -9.01 1.05 -3.88
C ILE A 96 -8.44 -0.09 -4.73
N ILE A 97 -7.47 -0.83 -4.22
CA ILE A 97 -6.93 -2.03 -4.89
C ILE A 97 -7.89 -3.22 -4.73
N SER A 98 -7.82 -4.18 -5.63
CA SER A 98 -8.64 -5.39 -5.54
C SER A 98 -8.30 -6.24 -4.31
N SER A 99 -9.23 -7.12 -3.92
CA SER A 99 -9.04 -8.11 -2.85
C SER A 99 -7.84 -9.03 -3.12
N GLN A 100 -7.63 -9.38 -4.40
CA GLN A 100 -6.49 -10.18 -4.86
C GLN A 100 -5.17 -9.42 -4.73
N GLN A 101 -5.13 -8.16 -5.17
CA GLN A 101 -3.93 -7.31 -5.05
C GLN A 101 -3.48 -7.15 -3.59
N LEU A 102 -4.42 -7.01 -2.64
CA LEU A 102 -4.06 -6.98 -1.22
C LEU A 102 -3.31 -8.26 -0.80
N VAL A 103 -3.82 -9.42 -1.20
CA VAL A 103 -3.21 -10.72 -0.91
C VAL A 103 -1.85 -10.84 -1.59
N ASP A 104 -1.77 -10.58 -2.89
CA ASP A 104 -0.54 -10.70 -3.67
C ASP A 104 0.58 -9.82 -3.11
N ARG A 105 0.29 -8.60 -2.66
CA ARG A 105 1.27 -7.73 -2.00
C ARG A 105 1.80 -8.35 -0.71
N ILE A 106 0.94 -8.92 0.15
CA ILE A 106 1.39 -9.62 1.37
C ILE A 106 2.35 -10.76 1.00
N LEU A 107 1.98 -11.57 -0.01
CA LEU A 107 2.77 -12.72 -0.43
C LEU A 107 4.08 -12.31 -1.12
N TRP A 108 4.09 -11.20 -1.85
CA TRP A 108 5.31 -10.66 -2.42
C TRP A 108 6.32 -10.33 -1.32
N TYR A 109 5.91 -9.56 -0.30
CA TYR A 109 6.81 -9.20 0.80
C TYR A 109 7.21 -10.43 1.61
N GLU A 110 6.29 -11.37 1.85
CA GLU A 110 6.61 -12.65 2.51
C GLU A 110 7.73 -13.40 1.80
N ASN A 111 7.59 -13.62 0.49
CA ASN A 111 8.57 -14.34 -0.30
C ASN A 111 9.87 -13.56 -0.43
N PHE A 112 9.80 -12.24 -0.63
CA PHE A 112 10.97 -11.39 -0.74
C PHE A 112 11.80 -11.41 0.54
N ILE A 113 11.17 -11.29 1.71
CA ILE A 113 11.83 -11.33 3.02
C ILE A 113 12.51 -12.68 3.23
N LYS A 114 11.82 -13.77 2.91
CA LYS A 114 12.34 -15.14 3.05
C LYS A 114 13.57 -15.37 2.17
N ASN A 115 13.53 -14.88 0.94
CA ASN A 115 14.59 -15.12 -0.05
C ASN A 115 15.77 -14.14 0.06
N ASN A 116 15.59 -13.00 0.73
CA ASN A 116 16.60 -11.95 0.83
C ASN A 116 16.83 -11.49 2.29
N PRO A 117 17.23 -12.39 3.22
CA PRO A 117 17.34 -12.06 4.65
C PRO A 117 18.42 -11.03 5.00
N ALA A 118 19.34 -10.74 4.08
CA ALA A 118 20.39 -9.73 4.23
C ALA A 118 20.10 -8.44 3.43
N PHE A 119 18.88 -8.27 2.91
CA PHE A 119 18.52 -7.08 2.14
C PHE A 119 18.62 -5.81 2.99
N VAL A 120 19.22 -4.76 2.44
CA VAL A 120 19.51 -3.53 3.19
C VAL A 120 18.26 -2.78 3.66
N LEU A 121 17.11 -2.94 3.00
CA LEU A 121 15.82 -2.35 3.40
C LEU A 121 14.82 -3.40 3.89
N LEU A 122 15.30 -4.52 4.46
CA LEU A 122 14.43 -5.62 4.90
C LEU A 122 13.36 -5.18 5.90
N ASP A 123 13.67 -4.22 6.78
CA ASP A 123 12.71 -3.74 7.77
C ASP A 123 11.56 -2.93 7.14
N ASN A 124 11.79 -2.27 6.01
CA ASN A 124 10.71 -1.67 5.22
C ASN A 124 9.79 -2.77 4.67
N CYS A 125 10.35 -3.84 4.10
CA CYS A 125 9.57 -4.99 3.63
C CYS A 125 8.72 -5.60 4.74
N LYS A 126 9.29 -5.79 5.94
CA LYS A 126 8.55 -6.29 7.12
C LYS A 126 7.43 -5.34 7.51
N THR A 127 7.67 -4.03 7.43
CA THR A 127 6.70 -2.99 7.75
C THR A 127 5.52 -3.02 6.79
N TYR A 128 5.76 -3.17 5.48
CA TYR A 128 4.72 -3.33 4.47
C TYR A 128 3.94 -4.63 4.63
N LYS A 129 4.62 -5.79 4.78
CA LYS A 129 3.96 -7.08 5.08
C LYS A 129 3.03 -6.95 6.28
N LYS A 130 3.54 -6.35 7.37
CA LYS A 130 2.78 -6.12 8.61
C LYS A 130 1.56 -5.23 8.38
N ALA A 131 1.72 -4.14 7.62
CA ALA A 131 0.61 -3.24 7.31
C ALA A 131 -0.50 -3.97 6.52
N TYR A 132 -0.15 -4.61 5.40
CA TYR A 132 -1.12 -5.31 4.58
C TYR A 132 -1.80 -6.48 5.31
N LEU A 133 -1.05 -7.24 6.11
CA LEU A 133 -1.63 -8.28 6.96
C LEU A 133 -2.58 -7.69 8.01
N SER A 134 -2.27 -6.53 8.58
CA SER A 134 -3.16 -5.84 9.51
C SER A 134 -4.49 -5.48 8.85
N TYR A 135 -4.44 -5.02 7.60
CA TYR A 135 -5.63 -4.63 6.84
C TYR A 135 -6.46 -5.85 6.43
N LEU A 136 -5.85 -6.96 6.05
CA LEU A 136 -6.56 -8.23 5.80
C LEU A 136 -7.29 -8.73 7.06
N ILE A 137 -6.67 -8.60 8.23
CA ILE A 137 -7.21 -9.08 9.50
C ILE A 137 -8.26 -8.12 10.09
N SER A 138 -8.07 -6.80 9.97
CA SER A 138 -8.87 -5.82 10.72
C SER A 138 -9.74 -4.91 9.87
N GLY A 139 -9.55 -4.90 8.55
CA GLY A 139 -10.05 -3.82 7.69
C GLY A 139 -9.15 -2.58 7.71
N TYR A 140 -9.53 -1.57 6.95
CA TYR A 140 -8.82 -0.29 6.86
C TYR A 140 -9.82 0.86 6.65
N GLY A 141 -9.85 1.81 7.58
CA GLY A 141 -10.70 3.00 7.47
C GLY A 141 -12.16 2.66 7.20
N LYS A 142 -12.66 3.04 6.03
CA LYS A 142 -14.04 2.78 5.57
C LYS A 142 -14.22 1.42 4.88
N THR A 143 -13.13 0.72 4.55
CA THR A 143 -13.17 -0.67 4.07
C THR A 143 -13.28 -1.60 5.28
N ASN A 144 -14.52 -1.73 5.76
CA ASN A 144 -14.84 -2.48 6.97
C ASN A 144 -14.71 -4.00 6.76
N LEU A 145 -14.17 -4.69 7.77
CA LEU A 145 -14.11 -6.14 7.81
C LEU A 145 -15.50 -6.76 7.64
N TYR A 146 -16.50 -6.19 8.32
CA TYR A 146 -17.89 -6.65 8.24
C TYR A 146 -18.74 -5.70 7.38
N SER A 147 -19.55 -6.26 6.47
CA SER A 147 -20.62 -5.51 5.79
C SER A 147 -21.78 -5.22 6.73
N ASN A 148 -22.01 -6.09 7.72
CA ASN A 148 -22.97 -5.89 8.78
C ASN A 148 -22.38 -6.35 10.13
N VAL A 149 -22.18 -5.38 11.02
CA VAL A 149 -21.56 -5.60 12.34
C VAL A 149 -22.47 -6.40 13.26
N ALA A 150 -23.80 -6.24 13.17
CA ALA A 150 -24.75 -6.88 14.07
C ALA A 150 -24.81 -8.40 13.88
N ASN A 151 -24.80 -8.87 12.64
CA ASN A 151 -24.83 -10.30 12.30
C ASN A 151 -23.43 -10.90 12.02
N LYS A 152 -22.37 -10.08 12.10
CA LYS A 152 -20.96 -10.40 11.80
C LYS A 152 -20.78 -10.97 10.39
N GLU A 153 -21.48 -10.39 9.44
CA GLU A 153 -21.34 -10.76 8.05
C GLU A 153 -20.07 -10.14 7.47
N LEU A 154 -19.16 -10.99 7.00
CA LEU A 154 -17.91 -10.56 6.39
C LEU A 154 -18.21 -9.77 5.12
N SER A 155 -17.51 -8.66 4.89
CA SER A 155 -17.71 -7.91 3.67
C SER A 155 -17.21 -8.69 2.44
N PRO A 156 -17.82 -8.50 1.26
CA PRO A 156 -17.43 -9.23 0.05
C PRO A 156 -15.94 -9.11 -0.27
N TYR A 157 -15.37 -7.91 -0.06
CA TYR A 157 -13.95 -7.64 -0.25
C TYR A 157 -13.05 -8.62 0.53
N PHE A 158 -13.30 -8.79 1.82
CA PHE A 158 -12.48 -9.69 2.65
C PHE A 158 -12.83 -11.16 2.41
N ALA A 159 -14.09 -11.48 2.10
CA ALA A 159 -14.48 -12.84 1.73
C ALA A 159 -13.72 -13.32 0.49
N GLU A 160 -13.63 -12.48 -0.54
CA GLU A 160 -12.86 -12.75 -1.75
C GLU A 160 -11.36 -12.83 -1.48
N ALA A 161 -10.81 -11.95 -0.65
CA ALA A 161 -9.39 -11.97 -0.28
C ALA A 161 -9.02 -13.29 0.42
N TYR A 162 -9.83 -13.75 1.38
CA TYR A 162 -9.59 -15.04 2.04
C TYR A 162 -9.75 -16.22 1.08
N ASP A 163 -10.79 -16.23 0.23
CA ASP A 163 -10.97 -17.29 -0.77
C ASP A 163 -9.77 -17.39 -1.70
N TYR A 164 -9.31 -16.25 -2.22
CA TYR A 164 -8.14 -16.18 -3.09
C TYR A 164 -6.86 -16.64 -2.37
N LEU A 165 -6.62 -16.20 -1.13
CA LEU A 165 -5.46 -16.61 -0.33
C LEU A 165 -5.42 -18.13 -0.13
N PHE A 166 -6.51 -18.74 0.33
CA PHE A 166 -6.52 -20.17 0.65
C PHE A 166 -6.55 -21.06 -0.60
N LYS A 167 -7.11 -20.57 -1.70
CA LYS A 167 -7.13 -21.30 -2.98
C LYS A 167 -5.80 -21.25 -3.70
N THR A 168 -5.15 -20.09 -3.71
CA THR A 168 -3.95 -19.84 -4.54
C THR A 168 -2.66 -20.07 -3.75
N TYR A 169 -2.64 -19.75 -2.46
CA TYR A 169 -1.44 -19.83 -1.61
C TYR A 169 -1.67 -20.60 -0.30
N PRO A 170 -2.24 -21.83 -0.34
CA PRO A 170 -2.61 -22.58 0.87
C PRO A 170 -1.46 -22.88 1.83
N GLU A 171 -0.23 -22.97 1.31
CA GLU A 171 0.98 -23.32 2.07
C GLU A 171 1.79 -22.10 2.53
N SER A 172 1.31 -20.89 2.25
CA SER A 172 1.98 -19.66 2.69
C SER A 172 1.95 -19.50 4.21
N GLU A 173 2.92 -18.76 4.75
CA GLU A 173 2.91 -18.37 6.17
C GLU A 173 1.66 -17.50 6.45
N THR A 174 1.34 -16.60 5.52
CA THR A 174 0.13 -15.76 5.58
C THR A 174 -1.15 -16.61 5.66
N ALA A 175 -1.33 -17.62 4.80
CA ALA A 175 -2.48 -18.53 4.89
C ALA A 175 -2.51 -19.28 6.23
N THR A 176 -1.37 -19.79 6.67
CA THR A 176 -1.25 -20.50 7.96
C THR A 176 -1.67 -19.61 9.14
N LEU A 177 -1.27 -18.34 9.13
CA LEU A 177 -1.65 -17.36 10.16
C LEU A 177 -3.13 -16.95 10.09
N ALA A 178 -3.66 -16.79 8.89
CA ALA A 178 -5.01 -16.30 8.63
C ALA A 178 -6.09 -17.38 8.85
N LEU A 179 -5.79 -18.66 8.62
CA LEU A 179 -6.78 -19.73 8.61
C LEU A 179 -7.57 -19.86 9.92
N PRO A 180 -6.96 -19.89 11.12
CA PRO A 180 -7.72 -19.95 12.37
C PRO A 180 -8.62 -18.72 12.57
N TYR A 181 -8.16 -17.55 12.15
CA TYR A 181 -8.91 -16.30 12.23
C TYR A 181 -10.13 -16.33 11.32
N TYR A 182 -9.95 -16.73 10.06
CA TYR A 182 -11.02 -16.87 9.08
C TYR A 182 -12.07 -17.91 9.48
N ASN A 183 -11.66 -19.07 10.01
CA ASN A 183 -12.60 -20.07 10.51
C ASN A 183 -13.45 -19.51 11.67
N ALA A 184 -12.83 -18.79 12.61
CA ALA A 184 -13.55 -18.13 13.69
C ALA A 184 -14.53 -17.05 13.21
N LEU A 185 -14.20 -16.32 12.13
CA LEU A 185 -15.11 -15.39 11.47
C LEU A 185 -16.34 -16.11 10.90
N LYS A 186 -16.13 -17.20 10.13
CA LYS A 186 -17.20 -18.01 9.54
C LYS A 186 -18.13 -18.60 10.59
N GLU A 187 -17.57 -19.06 11.70
CA GLU A 187 -18.31 -19.62 12.84
C GLU A 187 -18.88 -18.54 13.78
N LYS A 188 -18.69 -17.26 13.46
CA LYS A 188 -19.17 -16.09 14.23
C LYS A 188 -18.69 -16.04 15.68
N GLN A 189 -17.56 -16.68 15.98
CA GLN A 189 -16.95 -16.80 17.31
C GLN A 189 -16.19 -15.52 17.71
N ALA A 190 -16.90 -14.49 18.16
CA ALA A 190 -16.29 -13.18 18.44
C ALA A 190 -15.18 -13.20 19.51
N ALA A 191 -15.30 -14.05 20.55
CA ALA A 191 -14.24 -14.18 21.56
C ALA A 191 -12.96 -14.72 20.92
N THR A 192 -13.07 -15.81 20.16
CA THR A 192 -11.96 -16.42 19.42
C THR A 192 -11.32 -15.44 18.42
N VAL A 193 -12.13 -14.71 17.63
CA VAL A 193 -11.66 -13.68 16.69
C VAL A 193 -10.82 -12.62 17.42
N ARG A 194 -11.31 -12.11 18.56
CA ARG A 194 -10.61 -11.11 19.37
C ARG A 194 -9.29 -11.64 19.94
N ASP A 195 -9.30 -12.86 20.47
CA ASP A 195 -8.12 -13.48 21.07
C ASP A 195 -7.05 -13.78 20.03
N LEU A 196 -7.44 -14.26 18.84
CA LEU A 196 -6.53 -14.49 17.73
C LEU A 196 -5.92 -13.18 17.23
N LYS A 197 -6.72 -12.12 17.03
CA LYS A 197 -6.21 -10.78 16.68
C LYS A 197 -5.21 -10.30 17.74
N LYS A 198 -5.56 -10.38 19.02
CA LYS A 198 -4.68 -9.96 20.12
C LYS A 198 -3.36 -10.73 20.14
N LYS A 199 -3.38 -12.04 19.88
CA LYS A 199 -2.16 -12.85 19.77
C LYS A 199 -1.26 -12.38 18.62
N LEU A 200 -1.82 -12.04 17.46
CA LEU A 200 -1.06 -11.51 16.33
C LEU A 200 -0.42 -10.15 16.66
N VAL A 201 -1.14 -9.28 17.37
CA VAL A 201 -0.61 -7.99 17.86
C VAL A 201 0.54 -8.19 18.83
N ILE A 202 0.38 -9.06 19.84
CA ILE A 202 1.42 -9.34 20.85
C ILE A 202 2.70 -9.88 20.21
N LYS A 203 2.55 -10.74 19.18
CA LYS A 203 3.69 -11.25 18.39
C LYS A 203 4.33 -10.21 17.47
N GLY A 204 3.76 -9.01 17.37
CA GLY A 204 4.23 -7.95 16.50
C GLY A 204 3.97 -8.18 15.01
N LEU A 205 3.11 -9.15 14.65
CA LEU A 205 2.83 -9.53 13.25
C LEU A 205 1.83 -8.61 12.56
N ILE A 206 0.98 -7.93 13.32
CA ILE A 206 0.04 -6.91 12.85
C ILE A 206 0.07 -5.68 13.78
N TYR A 207 -0.42 -4.54 13.30
CA TYR A 207 -0.67 -3.35 14.11
C TYR A 207 -1.97 -3.49 14.90
N ASN A 208 -2.04 -2.81 16.05
CA ASN A 208 -3.30 -2.64 16.75
C ASN A 208 -4.10 -1.50 16.11
N LEU A 209 -5.00 -1.84 15.18
CA LEU A 209 -5.90 -0.91 14.51
C LEU A 209 -7.25 -0.89 15.25
N GLU A 210 -7.23 -0.51 16.53
CA GLU A 210 -8.42 -0.31 17.38
C GLU A 210 -8.93 1.13 17.30
#